data_AF-A0A3S0ASX2-F1
#
_entry.id   AF-A0A3S0ASX2-F1
#
_cell.length_a   1.000
_cell.length_b   1.000
_cell.length_c   1.000
_cell.angle_alpha   90.00
_cell.angle_beta   90.00
_cell.angle_gamma   90.00
#
_symmetry.space_group_name_H-M   'P 1'
#
loop_
_entity.id
_entity.type
_entity.pdbx_description
1 polymer ?
#
loop_
_entity_poly.entity_id
_entity_poly.type
_entity_poly.pdbx_seq_one_letter_code
_entity_poly.pdbx_strand_id
1 'polypeptide(L)'
;MSIEFDREAVGVAANENWHDADVFGAISALIEATDVDECVSDTPSGVGPKTKQMPGRVVAFKRMMRDVVAEFSDACAILGSGTDGAVANFDETESTESQSYLDLEARMSGEENE
;
A
#
# COMPACT_ATOMS: atom_id res chain seq x y z
N MET A 1 -13.22 10.49 28.03
CA MET A 1 -12.32 10.07 26.94
C MET A 1 -13.22 9.95 25.72
N SER A 2 -13.14 10.92 24.81
CA SER A 2 -13.86 10.90 23.53
C SER A 2 -13.02 10.07 22.56
N ILE A 3 -13.60 9.06 21.93
CA ILE A 3 -13.03 8.41 20.76
C ILE A 3 -13.66 9.13 19.58
N GLU A 4 -12.87 9.96 18.90
CA GLU A 4 -13.31 10.76 17.75
C GLU A 4 -12.46 10.38 16.54
N PHE A 5 -13.11 10.29 15.38
CA PHE A 5 -12.44 9.93 14.14
C PHE A 5 -11.67 11.13 13.59
N ASP A 6 -10.35 10.99 13.44
CA ASP A 6 -9.50 12.03 12.85
C ASP A 6 -9.32 11.76 11.34
N ARG A 7 -10.18 12.40 10.54
CA ARG A 7 -10.17 12.28 9.10
C ARG A 7 -8.89 12.79 8.46
N GLU A 8 -8.29 13.85 9.00
CA GLU A 8 -7.06 14.44 8.44
C GLU A 8 -5.88 13.49 8.63
N ALA A 9 -5.72 12.95 9.83
CA ALA A 9 -4.67 11.98 10.13
C ALA A 9 -4.77 10.72 9.26
N VAL A 10 -5.99 10.21 9.05
CA VAL A 10 -6.20 9.04 8.18
C VAL A 10 -5.93 9.37 6.71
N GLY A 11 -6.31 10.56 6.24
CA GLY A 11 -6.02 11.01 4.87
C GLY A 11 -4.52 11.18 4.60
N VAL A 12 -3.76 11.69 5.58
CA VAL A 12 -2.29 11.76 5.50
C VAL A 12 -1.70 10.35 5.39
N ALA A 13 -2.13 9.43 6.25
CA ALA A 13 -1.66 8.05 6.23
C ALA A 13 -2.01 7.33 4.91
N ALA A 14 -3.20 7.57 4.35
CA ALA A 14 -3.59 7.04 3.03
C ALA A 14 -2.62 7.52 1.95
N ASN A 15 -2.36 8.83 1.90
CA ASN A 15 -1.47 9.44 0.91
C ASN A 15 -0.02 8.94 1.03
N GLU A 16 0.49 8.80 2.26
CA GLU A 16 1.81 8.20 2.50
C GLU A 16 1.89 6.77 1.98
N ASN A 17 0.87 5.95 2.25
CA ASN A 17 0.82 4.56 1.77
C ASN A 17 0.76 4.49 0.23
N TRP A 18 0.02 5.37 -0.43
CA TRP A 18 -0.01 5.45 -1.89
C TRP A 18 1.35 5.87 -2.47
N HIS A 19 2.00 6.85 -1.85
CA HIS A 19 3.34 7.29 -2.26
C HIS A 19 4.37 6.17 -2.12
N ASP A 20 4.36 5.46 -1.00
CA ASP A 20 5.26 4.33 -0.76
C ASP A 20 5.01 3.19 -1.76
N ALA A 21 3.75 2.92 -2.11
CA ALA A 21 3.41 1.94 -3.14
C ALA A 21 4.08 2.30 -4.48
N ASP A 22 3.93 3.55 -4.94
CA ASP A 22 4.55 4.02 -6.18
C ASP A 22 6.09 3.93 -6.14
N VAL A 23 6.70 4.29 -5.01
CA VAL A 23 8.15 4.23 -4.82
C VAL A 23 8.66 2.78 -4.88
N PHE A 24 8.03 1.85 -4.16
CA PHE A 24 8.41 0.44 -4.22
C PHE A 24 8.16 -0.15 -5.61
N GLY A 25 7.08 0.22 -6.28
CA GLY A 25 6.82 -0.16 -7.67
C GLY A 25 7.94 0.28 -8.61
N ALA A 26 8.40 1.53 -8.50
CA ALA A 26 9.51 2.06 -9.29
C ALA A 26 10.84 1.33 -9.01
N ILE A 27 11.14 1.03 -7.73
CA ILE A 27 12.35 0.28 -7.35
C ILE A 27 12.29 -1.15 -7.92
N SER A 28 11.14 -1.81 -7.84
CA SER A 28 10.94 -3.16 -8.41
C SER A 28 11.22 -3.17 -9.91
N ALA A 29 10.70 -2.17 -10.65
CA ALA A 29 10.97 -2.02 -12.07
C ALA A 29 12.46 -1.78 -12.38
N LEU A 30 13.16 -0.98 -11.55
CA LEU A 30 14.60 -0.77 -11.67
C LEU A 30 15.40 -2.07 -11.44
N ILE A 31 15.02 -2.85 -10.42
CA ILE A 31 15.65 -4.14 -10.16
C ILE A 31 15.45 -5.05 -11.37
N GLU A 32 14.24 -5.13 -11.93
CA GLU A 32 13.96 -5.94 -13.13
C GLU A 32 14.85 -5.53 -14.32
N ALA A 33 15.04 -4.22 -14.53
CA ALA A 33 15.85 -3.68 -15.62
C ALA A 33 17.37 -3.86 -15.43
N THR A 34 17.84 -4.18 -14.22
CA THR A 34 19.27 -4.29 -13.94
C THR A 34 19.89 -5.54 -14.57
N ASP A 35 20.87 -5.39 -15.46
CA ASP A 35 21.62 -6.53 -15.99
C ASP A 35 22.62 -7.06 -14.95
N VAL A 36 22.68 -8.38 -14.81
CA VAL A 36 23.56 -9.08 -13.87
C VAL A 36 24.36 -10.21 -14.52
N ASP A 37 24.26 -10.36 -15.84
CA ASP A 37 24.86 -11.49 -16.56
C ASP A 37 26.40 -11.48 -16.47
N GLU A 38 27.01 -10.30 -16.40
CA GLU A 38 28.46 -10.13 -16.27
C GLU A 38 28.98 -10.14 -14.83
N CYS A 39 28.11 -10.20 -13.81
CA CYS A 39 28.54 -10.19 -12.40
C CYS A 39 29.43 -11.38 -12.03
N VAL A 40 29.44 -12.45 -12.84
CA VAL A 40 30.20 -13.69 -12.59
C VAL A 40 30.87 -14.18 -13.89
N SER A 41 31.53 -13.28 -14.60
CA SER A 41 32.19 -13.55 -15.88
C SER A 41 33.49 -14.38 -15.75
N ASP A 42 34.28 -14.18 -14.69
CA ASP A 42 35.56 -14.87 -14.49
C ASP A 42 35.53 -15.80 -13.27
N THR A 43 35.03 -17.03 -13.46
CA THR A 43 35.20 -18.07 -12.44
C THR A 43 36.58 -18.71 -12.59
N PRO A 44 37.37 -18.87 -11.50
CA PRO A 44 38.69 -19.50 -11.57
C PRO A 44 38.64 -20.89 -12.21
N SER A 45 39.73 -21.32 -12.86
CA SER A 45 39.82 -22.71 -13.32
C SER A 45 39.95 -23.68 -12.13
N GLY A 46 39.20 -24.78 -12.13
CA GLY A 46 39.34 -25.86 -11.12
C GLY A 46 38.42 -25.75 -9.90
N VAL A 47 37.50 -24.78 -9.84
CA VAL A 47 36.50 -24.70 -8.78
C VAL A 47 35.36 -25.72 -8.94
N GLY A 48 34.88 -26.20 -7.79
CA GLY A 48 33.84 -27.23 -7.69
C GLY A 48 32.46 -26.80 -8.22
N PRO A 49 31.49 -27.73 -8.22
CA PRO A 49 30.16 -27.55 -8.84
C PRO A 49 29.38 -26.32 -8.37
N LYS A 50 29.61 -25.85 -7.13
CA LYS A 50 28.92 -24.69 -6.55
C LYS A 50 29.31 -23.37 -7.23
N THR A 51 30.55 -23.21 -7.67
CA THR A 51 31.01 -21.98 -8.32
C THR A 51 30.43 -21.85 -9.72
N LYS A 52 30.22 -22.98 -10.41
CA LYS A 52 29.52 -23.01 -11.71
C LYS A 52 28.04 -22.61 -11.63
N GLN A 53 27.43 -22.69 -10.44
CA GLN A 53 26.03 -22.30 -10.22
C GLN A 53 25.87 -20.81 -9.87
N MET A 54 26.97 -20.09 -9.62
CA MET A 54 26.95 -18.72 -9.13
C MET A 54 26.21 -17.73 -10.05
N PRO A 55 26.36 -17.77 -11.40
CA PRO A 55 25.58 -16.89 -12.28
C PRO A 55 24.07 -17.09 -12.09
N GLY A 56 23.61 -18.34 -12.07
CA GLY A 56 22.19 -18.66 -11.84
C GLY A 56 21.69 -18.24 -10.46
N ARG A 57 22.55 -18.24 -9.44
CA ARG A 57 22.21 -17.75 -8.10
C ARG A 57 22.09 -16.24 -8.04
N VAL A 58 22.91 -15.49 -8.79
CA VAL A 58 22.79 -14.02 -8.89
C VAL A 58 21.48 -13.65 -9.57
N VAL A 59 21.11 -14.33 -10.66
CA VAL A 59 19.81 -14.12 -11.32
C VAL A 59 18.64 -14.46 -10.39
N ALA A 60 18.73 -15.57 -9.65
CA ALA A 60 17.69 -15.95 -8.70
C ALA A 60 17.56 -14.93 -7.55
N PHE A 61 18.68 -14.41 -7.06
CA PHE A 61 18.70 -13.37 -6.03
C PHE A 61 18.08 -12.06 -6.52
N LYS A 62 18.43 -11.61 -7.73
CA LYS A 62 17.81 -10.44 -8.38
C LYS A 62 16.29 -10.58 -8.43
N ARG A 63 15.79 -11.73 -8.91
CA ARG A 63 14.35 -12.01 -8.99
C ARG A 63 13.68 -11.99 -7.61
N MET A 64 14.31 -12.62 -6.62
CA MET A 64 13.80 -12.61 -5.25
C MET A 64 13.71 -11.20 -4.67
N MET A 65 14.72 -10.36 -4.89
CA MET A 65 14.67 -8.94 -4.46
C MET A 65 13.54 -8.18 -5.16
N ARG A 66 13.39 -8.38 -6.47
CA ARG A 66 12.32 -7.76 -7.25
C ARG A 66 10.94 -8.16 -6.70
N ASP A 67 10.72 -9.44 -6.47
CA ASP A 67 9.44 -9.94 -5.98
C ASP A 67 9.14 -9.41 -4.57
N VAL A 68 10.10 -9.43 -3.65
CA VAL A 68 9.92 -8.88 -2.29
C VAL A 68 9.58 -7.39 -2.32
N VAL A 69 10.23 -6.61 -3.19
CA VAL A 69 9.95 -5.18 -3.31
C VAL A 69 8.57 -4.94 -3.94
N ALA A 70 8.16 -5.75 -4.91
CA ALA A 70 6.82 -5.69 -5.49
C ALA A 70 5.72 -5.98 -4.44
N GLU A 71 5.95 -6.96 -3.54
CA GLU A 71 5.00 -7.27 -2.47
C GLU A 71 4.84 -6.11 -1.47
N PHE A 72 5.90 -5.33 -1.20
CA PHE A 72 5.77 -4.11 -0.40
C PHE A 72 4.92 -3.05 -1.10
N SER A 73 5.08 -2.89 -2.42
CA SER A 73 4.22 -2.01 -3.22
C SER A 73 2.76 -2.41 -3.10
N ASP A 74 2.45 -3.69 -3.27
CA ASP A 74 1.07 -4.21 -3.19
C ASP A 74 0.49 -4.04 -1.77
N ALA A 75 1.30 -4.30 -0.73
CA ALA A 75 0.88 -4.11 0.65
C ALA A 75 0.54 -2.63 0.96
N CYS A 76 1.38 -1.69 0.50
CA CYS A 76 1.14 -0.25 0.65
C CYS A 76 -0.10 0.19 -0.12
N ALA A 77 -0.35 -0.32 -1.33
CA ALA A 77 -1.56 -0.03 -2.10
C ALA A 77 -2.83 -0.57 -1.40
N ILE A 78 -2.77 -1.78 -0.85
CA ILE A 78 -3.87 -2.36 -0.06
C ILE A 78 -4.14 -1.52 1.19
N LEU A 79 -3.10 -1.09 1.92
CA LEU A 79 -3.25 -0.23 3.09
C LEU A 79 -3.86 1.12 2.74
N GLY A 80 -3.36 1.79 1.69
CA GLY A 80 -3.89 3.07 1.20
C GLY A 80 -5.37 2.99 0.81
N SER A 81 -5.76 1.95 0.06
CA SER A 81 -7.16 1.73 -0.30
C SER A 81 -8.06 1.38 0.89
N GLY A 82 -7.53 0.64 1.88
CA GLY A 82 -8.24 0.35 3.13
C GLY A 82 -8.50 1.60 3.96
N THR A 83 -7.53 2.52 4.02
CA THR A 83 -7.70 3.81 4.69
C THR A 83 -8.72 4.70 3.98
N ASP A 84 -8.72 4.72 2.63
CA ASP A 84 -9.73 5.47 1.86
C ASP A 84 -11.14 4.92 2.10
N GLY A 85 -11.29 3.60 2.14
CA GLY A 85 -12.56 2.95 2.47
C GLY A 85 -13.06 3.26 3.88
N ALA A 86 -12.15 3.32 4.86
CA ALA A 86 -12.49 3.69 6.23
C ALA A 86 -13.02 5.13 6.30
N VAL A 87 -12.36 6.09 5.64
CA VAL A 87 -12.82 7.49 5.56
C VAL A 87 -14.23 7.57 4.97
N ALA A 88 -14.47 6.89 3.84
CA ALA A 88 -15.78 6.90 3.19
C ALA A 88 -16.90 6.37 4.09
N ASN A 89 -16.64 5.28 4.82
CA ASN A 89 -17.63 4.70 5.75
C ASN A 89 -17.94 5.62 6.93
N PHE A 90 -16.92 6.31 7.48
CA PHE A 90 -17.13 7.29 8.55
C PHE A 90 -17.91 8.51 8.06
N ASP A 91 -17.60 9.03 6.87
CA ASP A 91 -18.34 10.13 6.24
C ASP A 91 -19.83 9.77 6.04
N GLU A 92 -20.12 8.56 5.55
CA GLU A 92 -21.50 8.08 5.36
C GLU A 92 -22.24 7.94 6.68
N THR A 93 -21.56 7.43 7.72
CA THR A 93 -22.12 7.30 9.07
C THR A 93 -22.44 8.69 9.66
N GLU A 94 -21.52 9.65 9.55
CA GLU A 94 -21.72 11.02 10.06
C GLU A 94 -22.88 11.72 9.35
N SER A 95 -22.97 11.58 8.02
CA SER A 95 -24.09 12.11 7.23
C SER A 95 -25.42 11.49 7.66
N THR A 96 -25.46 10.17 7.86
CA THR A 96 -26.68 9.45 8.24
C THR A 96 -27.15 9.87 9.64
N GLU A 97 -26.25 9.93 10.60
CA GLU A 97 -26.54 10.37 11.97
C GLU A 97 -27.02 11.84 11.97
N SER A 98 -26.33 12.73 11.27
CA SER A 98 -26.72 14.16 11.17
C SER A 98 -28.13 14.35 10.62
N GLN A 99 -28.50 13.59 9.58
CA GLN A 99 -29.86 13.63 9.04
C GLN A 99 -30.89 13.06 10.01
N SER A 100 -30.57 11.98 10.73
CA SER A 100 -31.43 11.42 11.77
C SER A 100 -31.69 12.43 12.89
N TYR A 101 -30.67 13.18 13.32
CA TYR A 101 -30.81 14.25 14.32
C TYR A 101 -31.72 15.39 13.82
N LEU A 102 -31.53 15.85 12.59
CA LEU A 102 -32.39 16.90 12.00
C LEU A 102 -33.85 16.44 11.84
N ASP A 103 -34.07 15.18 11.46
CA ASP A 103 -35.41 14.61 11.32
C ASP A 103 -36.10 14.46 12.70
N LEU A 104 -35.34 14.08 13.74
CA LEU A 104 -35.80 14.09 15.13
C LEU A 104 -36.13 15.51 15.63
N GLU A 105 -35.30 16.49 15.31
CA GLU A 105 -35.53 17.89 15.67
C GLU A 105 -36.82 18.41 15.01
N ALA A 106 -37.02 18.17 13.72
CA ALA A 106 -38.24 18.54 12.99
C ALA A 106 -39.50 17.89 13.59
N ARG A 107 -39.40 16.63 14.03
CA ARG A 107 -40.50 15.93 14.72
C ARG A 107 -40.77 16.48 16.12
N MET A 108 -39.77 16.99 16.81
CA MET A 108 -39.92 17.56 18.16
C MET A 108 -40.31 19.04 18.15
N SER A 109 -39.96 19.79 17.11
CA SER A 109 -40.33 21.20 16.94
C SER A 109 -41.81 21.40 16.59
N GLY A 110 -42.51 20.31 16.22
CA GLY A 110 -43.96 20.33 15.98
C GLY A 110 -44.36 20.86 14.60
N GLU A 111 -43.45 20.85 13.62
CA GLU A 111 -43.79 21.09 12.21
C GLU A 111 -44.48 19.86 11.60
N GLU A 112 -45.61 19.45 12.18
CA GLU A 112 -46.61 18.66 11.44
C GLU A 112 -47.28 19.62 10.44
N ASN A 113 -46.91 19.50 9.17
CA ASN A 113 -47.64 20.14 8.07
C ASN A 113 -49.11 19.68 8.11
N GLU A 114 -50.02 20.61 8.34
CA GLU A 114 -51.42 20.55 7.86
C GLU A 114 -51.47 20.48 6.32
#